data_AF-A0A1G7JLP0-F1
#
_entry.id   AF-A0A1G7JLP0-F1
#
_cell.length_a   1.000
_cell.length_b   1.000
_cell.length_c   1.000
_cell.angle_alpha   90.00
_cell.angle_beta   90.00
_cell.angle_gamma   90.00
#
_symmetry.space_group_name_H-M   'P 1'
#
loop_
_entity.id
_entity.type
_entity.pdbx_description
1 polymer ?
#
loop_
_entity_poly.entity_id
_entity_poly.type
_entity_poly.pdbx_seq_one_letter_code
_entity_poly.pdbx_strand_id
1 'polypeptide(L)'
;MAVDTAEGVISHIQADFADGRDSQYLTDIGLRVQNRLRKNELIMTDLLADAGYSNGANYHFLEQRKVTGWIPVFGKYKPKIEGFPYNKERDEYRCPMNRPLPFKAFYTNRDGSVLKNYWAAPKDCKACPMKPQCVPNTKCKKIIRTIYDEQYLRAYARQHSERGKRMKNLRQSTVEPVFGSLTQFYGLRKIGVLGKAGAHKVMLMAAIAFNLKKYLKKGGRKPSIGVFKTIMDALQGCLTIIRQYIQSRPVPLKAP
;
A
#
# COMPACT_ATOMS: atom_id res chain seq x y z
N MET A 1 -1.93 -8.50 2.62
CA MET A 1 -2.67 -8.97 3.83
C MET A 1 -2.92 -7.76 4.72
N ALA A 2 -4.06 -7.71 5.42
CA ALA A 2 -4.41 -6.70 6.41
C ALA A 2 -4.80 -7.39 7.73
N VAL A 3 -4.34 -6.82 8.83
CA VAL A 3 -4.46 -7.35 10.19
C VAL A 3 -4.90 -6.21 11.09
N ASP A 4 -5.86 -6.45 11.98
CA ASP A 4 -6.25 -5.45 12.96
C ASP A 4 -5.17 -5.28 14.06
N THR A 5 -4.99 -4.06 14.54
CA THR A 5 -3.92 -3.74 15.49
C THR A 5 -4.24 -4.06 16.93
N ALA A 6 -5.51 -4.23 17.29
CA ALA A 6 -5.91 -4.49 18.67
C ALA A 6 -5.70 -5.97 18.99
N GLU A 7 -6.21 -6.83 18.13
CA GLU A 7 -6.39 -8.24 18.38
C GLU A 7 -5.68 -9.12 17.36
N GLY A 8 -4.98 -8.55 16.37
CA GLY A 8 -4.18 -9.30 15.41
C GLY A 8 -4.98 -10.32 14.59
N VAL A 9 -6.26 -10.07 14.37
CA VAL A 9 -7.17 -10.79 13.49
C VAL A 9 -6.90 -10.38 12.06
N ILE A 10 -6.79 -11.36 11.17
CA ILE A 10 -6.61 -11.12 9.74
C ILE A 10 -7.95 -10.70 9.16
N SER A 11 -8.09 -9.41 8.82
CA SER A 11 -9.29 -8.84 8.22
C SER A 11 -9.34 -9.00 6.70
N HIS A 12 -8.17 -9.19 6.07
CA HIS A 12 -8.06 -9.53 4.67
C HIS A 12 -6.76 -10.21 4.33
N ILE A 13 -6.81 -11.20 3.45
CA ILE A 13 -5.64 -11.78 2.81
C ILE A 13 -5.95 -12.02 1.34
N GLN A 14 -4.93 -11.90 0.48
CA GLN A 14 -5.03 -12.23 -0.93
C GLN A 14 -3.66 -12.64 -1.47
N ALA A 15 -3.66 -13.53 -2.45
CA ALA A 15 -2.51 -13.76 -3.31
C ALA A 15 -2.48 -12.67 -4.40
N ASP A 16 -1.28 -12.16 -4.68
CA ASP A 16 -0.99 -11.21 -5.75
C ASP A 16 0.18 -11.71 -6.60
N PHE A 17 0.38 -11.11 -7.76
CA PHE A 17 1.50 -11.46 -8.63
C PHE A 17 2.79 -10.80 -8.13
N ALA A 18 3.90 -11.53 -8.26
CA ALA A 18 5.21 -11.10 -7.76
C ALA A 18 5.94 -10.11 -8.69
N ASP A 19 5.43 -9.88 -9.89
CA ASP A 19 5.97 -8.96 -10.90
C ASP A 19 5.53 -7.49 -10.67
N GLY A 20 4.45 -7.29 -9.91
CA GLY A 20 3.94 -5.98 -9.52
C GLY A 20 4.67 -5.37 -8.32
N ARG A 21 4.62 -4.04 -8.20
CA ARG A 21 5.11 -3.33 -7.00
C ARG A 21 4.03 -3.37 -5.93
N ASP A 22 4.39 -3.65 -4.68
CA ASP A 22 3.46 -3.66 -3.54
C ASP A 22 2.55 -2.43 -3.47
N SER A 23 3.11 -1.24 -3.75
CA SER A 23 2.37 0.02 -3.80
C SER A 23 1.12 0.00 -4.70
N GLN A 24 1.04 -0.87 -5.71
CA GLN A 24 -0.11 -0.96 -6.61
C GLN A 24 -1.33 -1.63 -5.95
N TYR A 25 -1.11 -2.45 -4.93
CA TYR A 25 -2.16 -3.27 -4.32
C TYR A 25 -2.86 -2.59 -3.15
N LEU A 26 -2.30 -1.50 -2.59
CA LEU A 26 -2.87 -0.83 -1.42
C LEU A 26 -4.31 -0.36 -1.65
N THR A 27 -4.58 0.25 -2.79
CA THR A 27 -5.90 0.77 -3.15
C THR A 27 -6.94 -0.34 -3.15
N ASP A 28 -6.65 -1.47 -3.79
CA ASP A 28 -7.56 -2.62 -3.87
C ASP A 28 -7.76 -3.27 -2.49
N ILE A 29 -6.67 -3.55 -1.77
CA ILE A 29 -6.70 -4.11 -0.42
C ILE A 29 -7.49 -3.20 0.53
N GLY A 30 -7.18 -1.89 0.52
CA GLY A 30 -7.81 -0.89 1.37
C GLY A 30 -9.31 -0.77 1.10
N LEU A 31 -9.72 -0.75 -0.18
CA LEU A 31 -11.14 -0.70 -0.54
C LEU A 31 -11.90 -1.95 -0.08
N ARG A 32 -11.32 -3.15 -0.29
CA ARG A 32 -11.93 -4.40 0.15
C ARG A 32 -12.08 -4.46 1.67
N VAL A 33 -11.04 -4.08 2.41
CA VAL A 33 -11.06 -4.04 3.87
C VAL A 33 -12.11 -3.04 4.37
N GLN A 34 -12.09 -1.81 3.86
CA GLN A 34 -13.02 -0.76 4.27
C GLN A 34 -14.49 -1.17 4.02
N ASN A 35 -14.78 -1.77 2.87
CA ASN A 35 -16.11 -2.29 2.55
C ASN A 35 -16.54 -3.42 3.48
N ARG A 36 -15.64 -4.35 3.83
CA ARG A 36 -15.94 -5.43 4.78
C ARG A 36 -16.19 -4.90 6.18
N LEU A 37 -15.36 -3.97 6.65
CA LEU A 37 -15.53 -3.38 7.98
C LEU A 37 -16.85 -2.62 8.06
N ARG A 38 -17.19 -1.81 7.05
CA ARG A 38 -18.46 -1.07 7.02
C ARG A 38 -19.68 -1.98 7.03
N LYS A 39 -19.63 -3.12 6.34
CA LYS A 39 -20.71 -4.14 6.38
C LYS A 39 -20.90 -4.76 7.77
N ASN A 40 -19.93 -4.63 8.66
CA ASN A 40 -19.99 -5.08 10.05
C ASN A 40 -19.99 -3.88 11.02
N GLU A 41 -20.44 -2.71 10.57
CA GLU A 41 -20.57 -1.49 11.39
C GLU A 41 -19.25 -0.98 12.00
N LEU A 42 -18.12 -1.37 11.41
CA LEU A 42 -16.78 -0.93 11.81
C LEU A 42 -16.26 0.13 10.84
N ILE A 43 -15.60 1.15 11.40
CA ILE A 43 -14.99 2.24 10.63
C ILE A 43 -13.48 2.10 10.68
N MET A 44 -12.84 2.12 9.50
CA MET A 44 -11.40 2.17 9.38
C MET A 44 -10.92 3.62 9.43
N THR A 45 -10.17 4.00 10.47
CA THR A 45 -9.65 5.37 10.66
C THR A 45 -8.17 5.49 10.30
N ASP A 46 -7.40 4.43 10.53
CA ASP A 46 -5.94 4.42 10.38
C ASP A 46 -5.51 3.21 9.53
N LEU A 47 -4.52 3.41 8.66
CA LEU A 47 -3.88 2.35 7.88
C LEU A 47 -2.38 2.37 8.13
N LEU A 48 -1.83 1.27 8.63
CA LEU A 48 -0.39 1.08 8.82
C LEU A 48 0.13 0.16 7.72
N ALA A 49 1.15 0.59 6.99
CA ALA A 49 1.77 -0.22 5.94
C ALA A 49 3.26 0.10 5.79
N ASP A 50 3.97 -0.83 5.18
CA ASP A 50 5.42 -0.75 4.99
C ASP A 50 5.81 0.31 3.96
N ALA A 51 7.10 0.68 3.98
CA ALA A 51 7.68 1.61 3.02
C ALA A 51 7.46 1.19 1.55
N GLY A 52 7.28 -0.10 1.26
CA GLY A 52 6.95 -0.60 -0.08
C GLY A 52 5.62 -0.07 -0.64
N TYR A 53 4.74 0.44 0.23
CA TYR A 53 3.47 1.07 -0.15
C TYR A 53 3.56 2.59 -0.30
N SER A 54 4.74 3.19 -0.11
CA SER A 54 4.97 4.63 -0.24
C SER A 54 4.82 5.11 -1.68
N ASN A 55 3.67 5.71 -1.99
CA ASN A 55 3.37 6.32 -3.28
C ASN A 55 2.40 7.50 -3.09
N GLY A 56 2.62 8.59 -3.82
CA GLY A 56 1.73 9.75 -3.87
C GLY A 56 0.26 9.40 -4.11
N ALA A 57 0.00 8.47 -5.04
CA ALA A 57 -1.36 8.01 -5.33
C ALA A 57 -2.02 7.31 -4.13
N ASN A 58 -1.25 6.53 -3.36
CA ASN A 58 -1.75 5.86 -2.15
C ASN A 58 -2.06 6.86 -1.04
N TYR A 59 -1.19 7.85 -0.83
CA TYR A 59 -1.46 8.91 0.14
C TYR A 59 -2.72 9.70 -0.23
N HIS A 60 -2.86 10.08 -1.50
CA HIS A 60 -4.06 10.75 -1.99
C HIS A 60 -5.31 9.89 -1.79
N PHE A 61 -5.26 8.61 -2.18
CA PHE A 61 -6.36 7.66 -2.01
C PHE A 61 -6.85 7.56 -0.56
N LEU A 62 -5.93 7.49 0.40
CA LEU A 62 -6.26 7.39 1.82
C LEU A 62 -6.87 8.70 2.36
N GLU A 63 -6.30 9.84 1.98
CA GLU A 63 -6.84 11.15 2.38
C GLU A 63 -8.26 11.38 1.84
N GLN A 64 -8.53 11.02 0.58
CA GLN A 64 -9.88 11.10 -0.01
C GLN A 64 -10.91 10.25 0.76
N ARG A 65 -10.45 9.19 1.42
CA ARG A 65 -11.29 8.29 2.23
C ARG A 65 -11.32 8.64 3.71
N LYS A 66 -10.67 9.75 4.11
CA LYS A 66 -10.51 10.17 5.51
C LYS A 66 -9.84 9.08 6.36
N VAL A 67 -8.95 8.29 5.76
CA VAL A 67 -8.12 7.29 6.44
C VAL A 67 -6.72 7.86 6.63
N THR A 68 -6.22 7.85 7.86
CA THR A 68 -4.87 8.30 8.17
C THR A 68 -3.86 7.22 7.78
N GLY A 69 -3.10 7.47 6.71
CA GLY A 69 -2.02 6.59 6.27
C GLY A 69 -0.73 6.79 7.06
N TRP A 70 -0.35 5.78 7.84
CA TRP A 70 0.93 5.62 8.53
C TRP A 70 1.89 4.78 7.68
N ILE A 71 2.25 5.33 6.51
CA ILE A 71 3.15 4.71 5.55
C ILE A 71 4.41 5.55 5.50
N PRO A 72 5.58 5.02 5.91
CA PRO A 72 6.83 5.77 5.89
C PRO A 72 7.12 6.29 4.48
N VAL A 73 7.41 7.58 4.38
CA VAL A 73 7.93 8.17 3.15
C VAL A 73 9.32 7.59 2.91
N PHE A 74 9.47 6.91 1.78
CA PHE A 74 10.70 6.19 1.41
C PHE A 74 11.24 6.64 0.05
N GLY A 75 12.53 6.39 -0.17
CA GLY A 75 13.20 6.64 -1.46
C GLY A 75 13.75 8.05 -1.60
N LYS A 76 13.68 8.60 -2.82
CA LYS A 76 14.34 9.86 -3.21
C LYS A 76 13.54 11.13 -2.89
N TYR A 77 12.40 11.01 -2.21
CA TYR A 77 11.58 12.18 -1.90
C TYR A 77 12.29 13.09 -0.88
N LYS A 78 12.41 14.37 -1.22
CA LYS A 78 12.93 15.41 -0.33
C LYS A 78 11.81 16.42 -0.04
N PRO A 79 11.48 16.73 1.23
CA PRO A 79 10.41 17.67 1.55
C PRO A 79 10.75 19.11 1.17
N LYS A 80 12.04 19.47 1.20
CA LYS A 80 12.54 20.78 0.78
C LYS A 80 13.67 20.59 -0.22
N ILE A 81 13.80 21.55 -1.13
CA ILE A 81 14.95 21.66 -2.02
C ILE A 81 15.84 22.76 -1.47
N GLU A 82 17.03 22.40 -1.02
CA GLU A 82 17.98 23.34 -0.44
C GLU A 82 18.29 24.48 -1.42
N GLY A 83 18.21 25.73 -0.93
CA GLY A 83 18.41 26.93 -1.75
C GLY A 83 17.27 27.27 -2.71
N PHE A 84 16.19 26.49 -2.74
CA PHE A 84 15.02 26.73 -3.60
C PHE A 84 13.72 26.67 -2.81
N PRO A 85 13.32 27.75 -2.11
CA PRO A 85 12.02 27.82 -1.45
C PRO A 85 10.89 27.78 -2.48
N TYR A 86 9.79 27.12 -2.12
CA TYR A 86 8.57 27.02 -2.91
C TYR A 86 7.56 28.08 -2.44
N ASN A 87 7.02 28.86 -3.37
CA ASN A 87 5.90 29.77 -3.15
C ASN A 87 4.61 29.12 -3.67
N LYS A 88 3.70 28.81 -2.74
CA LYS A 88 2.43 28.14 -3.04
C LYS A 88 1.44 29.04 -3.78
N GLU A 89 1.41 30.34 -3.47
CA GLU A 89 0.46 31.30 -4.08
C GLU A 89 0.71 31.48 -5.57
N ARG A 90 1.98 31.44 -5.98
CA ARG A 90 2.40 31.65 -7.38
C ARG A 90 2.73 30.35 -8.13
N ASP A 91 2.64 29.19 -7.47
CA ASP A 91 3.11 27.88 -7.98
C ASP A 91 4.51 27.99 -8.62
N GLU A 92 5.48 28.48 -7.85
CA GLU A 92 6.86 28.69 -8.32
C GLU A 92 7.91 28.38 -7.27
N TYR A 93 9.10 27.99 -7.71
CA TYR A 93 10.30 27.99 -6.87
C TYR A 93 11.06 29.30 -7.05
N ARG A 94 11.87 29.69 -6.07
CA ARG A 94 12.81 30.82 -6.20
C ARG A 94 14.24 30.35 -6.05
N CYS A 95 15.16 30.85 -6.86
CA CYS A 95 16.58 30.54 -6.70
C CYS A 95 17.23 31.43 -5.62
N PRO A 96 18.50 31.17 -5.22
CA PRO A 96 19.22 32.01 -4.26
C PRO A 96 19.35 33.48 -4.67
N MET A 97 19.34 33.77 -5.98
CA MET A 97 19.32 35.12 -6.55
C MET A 97 17.89 35.70 -6.72
N ASN A 98 16.91 35.12 -6.03
CA ASN A 98 15.50 35.51 -6.02
C ASN A 98 14.81 35.53 -7.41
N ARG A 99 15.37 34.82 -8.41
CA ARG A 99 14.73 34.63 -9.72
C ARG A 99 13.71 33.50 -9.66
N PRO A 100 12.53 33.66 -10.30
CA PRO A 100 11.48 32.65 -10.25
C PRO A 100 11.76 31.46 -11.18
N LEU A 101 11.31 30.29 -10.76
CA LEU A 101 11.20 29.04 -11.50
C LEU A 101 9.71 28.69 -11.50
N PRO A 102 8.89 29.31 -12.35
CA PRO A 102 7.46 29.06 -12.38
C PRO A 102 7.16 27.65 -12.89
N PHE A 103 5.97 27.15 -12.56
CA PHE A 103 5.43 25.95 -13.20
C PHE A 103 5.36 26.13 -14.73
N LYS A 104 5.69 25.06 -15.47
CA LYS A 104 5.78 25.12 -16.93
C LYS A 104 4.97 24.05 -17.63
N ALA A 105 5.07 22.81 -17.15
CA ALA A 105 4.39 21.69 -17.78
C ALA A 105 4.29 20.50 -16.84
N PHE A 106 3.32 19.65 -17.12
CA PHE A 106 3.32 18.27 -16.63
C PHE A 106 4.20 17.40 -17.53
N TYR A 107 4.82 16.39 -16.93
CA TYR A 107 5.56 15.34 -17.63
C TYR A 107 5.25 13.99 -16.98
N THR A 108 5.03 12.98 -17.79
CA THR A 108 4.81 11.61 -17.32
C THR A 108 6.08 10.82 -17.53
N ASN A 109 6.64 10.28 -16.44
CA ASN A 109 7.81 9.41 -16.51
C ASN A 109 7.45 8.04 -17.12
N ARG A 110 8.48 7.26 -17.47
CA ARG A 110 8.33 5.87 -17.95
C ARG A 110 7.50 4.99 -16.99
N ASP A 111 7.56 5.28 -15.69
CA ASP A 111 6.81 4.56 -14.66
C ASP A 111 5.33 4.99 -14.54
N GLY A 112 4.83 5.82 -15.47
CA GLY A 112 3.46 6.35 -15.49
C GLY A 112 3.18 7.45 -14.46
N SER A 113 4.19 7.88 -13.70
CA SER A 113 4.05 8.92 -12.67
C SER A 113 4.00 10.32 -13.30
N VAL A 114 2.98 11.09 -12.97
CA VAL A 114 2.82 12.48 -13.41
C VAL A 114 3.61 13.40 -12.49
N LEU A 115 4.46 14.24 -13.08
CA LEU A 115 5.34 15.18 -12.41
C LEU A 115 5.09 16.60 -12.92
N LYS A 116 5.27 17.59 -12.03
CA LYS A 116 5.34 19.01 -12.35
C LYS A 116 6.78 19.41 -12.64
N ASN A 117 6.98 20.11 -13.75
CA ASN A 117 8.26 20.71 -14.13
C ASN A 117 8.25 22.22 -13.88
N TYR A 118 9.28 22.67 -13.17
CA TYR A 118 9.57 24.07 -12.89
C TYR A 118 10.92 24.41 -13.48
N TRP A 119 11.05 25.51 -14.21
CA TRP A 119 12.35 25.93 -14.73
C TRP A 119 12.53 27.44 -14.74
N ALA A 120 13.76 27.85 -14.48
CA ALA A 120 14.17 29.25 -14.62
C ALA A 120 14.21 29.63 -16.10
N ALA A 121 14.01 30.92 -16.40
CA ALA A 121 14.26 31.42 -17.74
C ALA A 121 15.74 31.25 -18.09
N PRO A 122 16.09 30.66 -19.26
CA PRO A 122 17.50 30.49 -19.65
C PRO A 122 18.29 31.80 -19.72
N LYS A 123 17.62 32.91 -20.06
CA LYS A 123 18.22 34.25 -20.07
C LYS A 123 18.69 34.67 -18.67
N ASP A 124 17.87 34.44 -17.64
CA ASP A 124 18.21 34.75 -16.25
C ASP A 124 19.39 33.92 -15.75
N CYS A 125 19.44 32.63 -16.10
CA CYS A 125 20.57 31.78 -15.73
C CYS A 125 21.85 32.14 -16.50
N LYS A 126 21.74 32.56 -17.77
CA LYS A 126 22.91 32.92 -18.60
C LYS A 126 23.64 34.14 -18.04
N ALA A 127 22.92 35.13 -17.52
CA ALA A 127 23.49 36.34 -16.93
C ALA A 127 23.79 36.21 -15.42
N CYS A 128 23.56 35.03 -14.81
CA CYS A 128 23.70 34.85 -13.37
C CYS A 128 25.16 34.56 -12.95
N PRO A 129 25.77 35.34 -12.03
CA PRO A 129 27.12 35.08 -11.53
C PRO A 129 27.28 33.71 -10.85
N MET A 130 26.22 33.20 -10.22
CA MET A 130 26.23 31.90 -9.55
C MET A 130 26.02 30.71 -10.51
N LYS A 131 25.85 30.93 -11.81
CA LYS A 131 25.60 29.85 -12.78
C LYS A 131 26.64 28.72 -12.71
N PRO A 132 27.97 28.99 -12.62
CA PRO A 132 28.97 27.92 -12.56
C PRO A 132 28.81 26.99 -11.36
N GLN A 133 28.36 27.50 -10.21
CA GLN A 133 28.13 26.70 -9.01
C GLN A 133 26.73 26.08 -8.97
N CYS A 134 25.70 26.81 -9.44
CA CYS A 134 24.31 26.40 -9.34
C CYS A 134 23.88 25.39 -10.41
N VAL A 135 24.30 25.59 -11.66
CA VAL A 135 23.89 24.80 -12.85
C VAL A 135 25.03 24.71 -13.89
N PRO A 136 26.18 24.11 -13.55
CA PRO A 136 27.38 24.12 -14.40
C PRO A 136 27.13 23.56 -15.81
N ASN A 137 26.45 22.43 -15.90
CA ASN A 137 26.33 21.65 -17.14
C ASN A 137 24.98 21.81 -17.86
N THR A 138 24.17 22.79 -17.47
CA THR A 138 22.81 22.96 -18.04
C THR A 138 22.49 24.41 -18.36
N LYS A 139 21.57 24.61 -19.32
CA LYS A 139 21.17 25.96 -19.75
C LYS A 139 20.46 26.75 -18.65
N CYS A 140 19.66 26.08 -17.82
CA CYS A 140 18.94 26.67 -16.70
C CYS A 140 18.61 25.63 -15.63
N LYS A 141 18.29 26.10 -14.42
CA LYS A 141 17.85 25.24 -13.33
C LYS A 141 16.46 24.68 -13.64
N LYS A 142 16.34 23.36 -13.53
CA LYS A 142 15.09 22.61 -13.60
C LYS A 142 14.83 21.92 -12.26
N ILE A 143 13.60 21.99 -11.80
CA ILE A 143 13.10 21.31 -10.60
C ILE A 143 11.91 20.46 -11.04
N ILE A 144 11.94 19.19 -10.67
CA ILE A 144 10.88 18.23 -10.98
C ILE A 144 10.26 17.79 -9.64
N ARG A 145 8.95 17.89 -9.53
CA ARG A 145 8.19 17.48 -8.33
C ARG A 145 7.04 16.56 -8.72
N THR A 146 6.63 15.71 -7.80
CA THR A 146 5.40 14.93 -8.01
C THR A 146 4.18 15.83 -7.89
N ILE A 147 3.09 15.50 -8.59
CA ILE A 147 1.79 16.16 -8.37
C ILE A 147 1.25 15.95 -6.96
N TYR A 148 1.71 14.90 -6.26
CA TYR A 148 1.28 14.52 -4.92
C TYR A 148 2.15 15.14 -3.81
N ASP A 149 2.79 16.28 -4.09
CA ASP A 149 3.82 16.84 -3.21
C ASP A 149 3.27 17.15 -1.81
N GLU A 150 2.08 17.72 -1.75
CA GLU A 150 1.43 18.05 -0.48
C GLU A 150 1.10 16.81 0.35
N GLN A 151 0.66 15.73 -0.31
CA GLN A 151 0.37 14.46 0.34
C GLN A 151 1.64 13.86 0.93
N TYR A 152 2.76 13.91 0.19
CA TYR A 152 4.06 13.50 0.69
C TYR A 152 4.53 14.37 1.86
N LEU A 153 4.36 15.70 1.81
CA LEU A 153 4.70 16.59 2.92
C LEU A 153 3.90 16.25 4.19
N ARG A 154 2.59 16.02 4.07
CA ARG A 154 1.75 15.60 5.21
C ARG A 154 2.16 14.23 5.73
N ALA A 155 2.44 13.26 4.86
CA ALA A 155 2.92 11.94 5.25
C ALA A 155 4.28 12.01 5.96
N TYR A 156 5.21 12.82 5.44
CA TYR A 156 6.52 13.05 6.03
C TYR A 156 6.41 13.68 7.42
N ALA A 157 5.54 14.70 7.58
CA ALA A 157 5.28 15.31 8.87
C ALA A 157 4.68 14.30 9.87
N ARG A 158 3.70 13.49 9.44
CA ARG A 158 3.12 12.42 10.27
C ARG A 158 4.17 11.42 10.72
N GLN A 159 5.04 10.97 9.82
CA GLN A 159 6.11 10.01 10.12
C GLN A 159 7.06 10.49 11.21
N HIS A 160 7.38 11.79 11.26
CA HIS A 160 8.32 12.36 12.23
C HIS A 160 7.65 12.80 13.54
N SER A 161 6.32 12.76 13.62
CA SER A 161 5.59 13.04 14.86
C SER A 161 5.76 11.92 15.89
N GLU A 162 5.53 12.23 17.18
CA GLU A 162 5.51 11.23 18.25
C GLU A 162 4.48 10.12 17.99
N ARG A 163 3.31 10.47 17.46
CA ARG A 163 2.32 9.48 17.04
C ARG A 163 2.87 8.60 15.91
N GLY A 164 3.59 9.16 14.95
CA GLY A 164 4.26 8.40 13.88
C GLY A 164 5.23 7.35 14.40
N LYS A 165 6.07 7.71 15.39
CA LYS A 165 6.98 6.76 16.05
C LYS A 165 6.22 5.62 16.73
N ARG A 166 5.14 5.93 17.46
CA ARG A 166 4.28 4.92 18.10
C ARG A 166 3.63 3.99 17.07
N MET A 167 3.08 4.54 15.98
CA MET A 167 2.44 3.74 14.92
C MET A 167 3.44 2.85 14.18
N LYS A 168 4.69 3.29 14.03
CA LYS A 168 5.77 2.42 13.51
C LYS A 168 5.97 1.19 14.41
N ASN A 169 6.09 1.39 15.71
CA ASN A 169 6.28 0.29 16.66
C ASN A 169 5.07 -0.65 16.68
N LEU A 170 3.85 -0.08 16.64
CA LEU A 170 2.62 -0.85 16.56
C LEU A 170 2.61 -1.75 15.30
N ARG A 171 2.92 -1.19 14.12
CA ARG A 171 3.01 -1.96 12.86
C ARG A 171 3.91 -3.19 13.01
N GLN A 172 5.13 -2.99 13.52
CA GLN A 172 6.12 -4.05 13.70
C GLN A 172 5.61 -5.13 14.66
N SER A 173 4.96 -4.74 15.75
CA SER A 173 4.41 -5.68 16.74
C SER A 173 3.13 -6.41 16.29
N THR A 174 2.43 -5.92 15.26
CA THR A 174 1.15 -6.50 14.81
C THR A 174 1.33 -7.44 13.62
N VAL A 175 1.81 -6.93 12.48
CA VAL A 175 1.72 -7.66 11.21
C VAL A 175 2.81 -8.72 11.08
N GLU A 176 4.02 -8.44 11.58
CA GLU A 176 5.18 -9.31 11.46
C GLU A 176 4.98 -10.64 12.21
N PRO A 177 4.47 -10.66 13.46
CA PRO A 177 4.19 -11.92 14.16
C PRO A 177 3.08 -12.75 13.50
N VAL A 178 2.04 -12.10 12.95
CA VAL A 178 0.96 -12.80 12.23
C VAL A 178 1.50 -13.41 10.94
N PHE A 179 2.26 -12.65 10.16
CA PHE A 179 2.88 -13.15 8.94
C PHE A 179 3.88 -14.28 9.22
N GLY A 180 4.73 -14.14 10.24
CA GLY A 180 5.64 -15.18 10.71
C GLY A 180 4.89 -16.44 11.15
N SER A 181 3.75 -16.29 11.84
CA SER A 181 2.91 -17.41 12.23
C SER A 181 2.40 -18.17 11.00
N LEU A 182 1.85 -17.44 10.02
CA LEU A 182 1.29 -18.04 8.81
C LEU A 182 2.35 -18.80 7.99
N THR A 183 3.54 -18.22 7.86
CA THR A 183 4.63 -18.84 7.09
C THR A 183 5.20 -20.06 7.82
N GLN A 184 5.43 -19.98 9.13
CA GLN A 184 6.09 -21.04 9.90
C GLN A 184 5.14 -22.18 10.33
N PHE A 185 3.89 -21.87 10.71
CA PHE A 185 2.99 -22.85 11.34
C PHE A 185 1.75 -23.19 10.51
N TYR A 186 1.38 -22.38 9.51
CA TYR A 186 0.18 -22.61 8.68
C TYR A 186 0.52 -22.93 7.23
N GLY A 187 1.75 -23.36 6.97
CA GLY A 187 2.15 -23.90 5.67
C GLY A 187 2.27 -22.85 4.55
N LEU A 188 2.31 -21.56 4.86
CA LEU A 188 2.47 -20.52 3.82
C LEU A 188 3.93 -20.25 3.41
N ARG A 189 4.91 -21.01 3.94
CA ARG A 189 6.32 -20.91 3.51
C ARG A 189 6.51 -21.27 2.04
N LYS A 190 5.77 -22.27 1.55
CA LYS A 190 5.76 -22.69 0.15
C LYS A 190 4.33 -23.02 -0.25
N ILE A 191 3.82 -22.34 -1.28
CA ILE A 191 2.48 -22.60 -1.83
C ILE A 191 2.63 -23.67 -2.92
N GLY A 192 2.15 -24.88 -2.65
CA GLY A 192 2.27 -26.03 -3.56
C GLY A 192 1.24 -26.10 -4.69
N VAL A 193 0.45 -25.05 -4.89
CA VAL A 193 -0.59 -24.98 -5.92
C VAL A 193 -0.20 -24.00 -7.02
N LEU A 194 -0.57 -24.34 -8.26
CA LEU A 194 -0.32 -23.49 -9.42
C LEU A 194 -1.43 -22.44 -9.59
N GLY A 195 -1.01 -21.24 -10.00
CA GLY A 195 -1.90 -20.14 -10.34
C GLY A 195 -2.42 -19.31 -9.15
N LYS A 196 -2.72 -18.04 -9.44
CA LYS A 196 -3.17 -17.04 -8.45
C LYS A 196 -4.42 -17.49 -7.67
N ALA A 197 -5.39 -18.10 -8.35
CA ALA A 197 -6.62 -18.56 -7.72
C ALA A 197 -6.38 -19.69 -6.70
N GLY A 198 -5.48 -20.63 -7.01
CA GLY A 198 -5.08 -21.69 -6.09
C GLY A 198 -4.38 -21.09 -4.86
N ALA A 199 -3.38 -20.25 -5.08
CA ALA A 199 -2.65 -19.58 -4.00
C ALA A 199 -3.58 -18.77 -3.09
N HIS A 200 -4.53 -18.04 -3.68
CA HIS A 200 -5.51 -17.25 -2.94
C HIS A 200 -6.36 -18.12 -2.01
N LYS A 201 -6.82 -19.29 -2.47
CA LYS A 201 -7.57 -20.24 -1.63
C LYS A 201 -6.75 -20.74 -0.44
N VAL A 202 -5.49 -21.13 -0.68
CA VAL A 202 -4.59 -21.59 0.39
C VAL A 202 -4.38 -20.51 1.44
N MET A 203 -4.16 -19.27 1.01
CA MET A 203 -3.99 -18.12 1.91
C MET A 203 -5.26 -17.84 2.72
N LEU A 204 -6.45 -17.90 2.10
CA LEU A 204 -7.73 -17.74 2.82
C LEU A 204 -7.92 -18.82 3.89
N MET A 205 -7.67 -20.10 3.55
CA MET A 205 -7.80 -21.20 4.50
C MET A 205 -6.87 -21.04 5.69
N ALA A 206 -5.61 -20.65 5.46
CA ALA A 206 -4.65 -20.37 6.52
C ALA A 206 -5.10 -19.21 7.42
N ALA A 207 -5.63 -18.12 6.84
CA ALA A 207 -6.14 -16.99 7.61
C ALA A 207 -7.38 -17.36 8.45
N ILE A 208 -8.29 -18.17 7.91
CA ILE A 208 -9.47 -18.67 8.64
C ILE A 208 -9.00 -19.53 9.83
N ALA A 209 -8.10 -20.49 9.60
CA ALA A 209 -7.57 -21.34 10.67
C ALA A 209 -6.87 -20.53 11.76
N PHE A 210 -6.07 -19.52 11.36
CA PHE A 210 -5.39 -18.61 12.28
C PHE A 210 -6.39 -17.83 13.15
N ASN A 211 -7.39 -17.20 12.52
CA ASN A 211 -8.41 -16.42 13.22
C ASN A 211 -9.28 -17.30 14.15
N LEU A 212 -9.66 -18.50 13.71
CA LEU A 212 -10.43 -19.45 14.53
C LEU A 212 -9.66 -19.89 15.77
N LYS A 213 -8.37 -20.27 15.61
CA LYS A 213 -7.51 -20.61 16.76
C LYS A 213 -7.45 -19.47 17.76
N LYS A 214 -7.37 -18.22 17.27
CA LYS A 214 -7.32 -17.02 18.11
C LYS A 214 -8.64 -16.79 18.85
N TYR A 215 -9.76 -16.90 18.15
CA TYR A 215 -11.11 -16.78 18.72
C TYR A 215 -11.33 -17.78 19.86
N LEU A 216 -10.97 -19.06 19.63
CA LEU A 216 -11.11 -20.11 20.64
C LEU A 216 -10.22 -19.86 21.88
N LYS A 217 -9.00 -19.35 21.70
CA LYS A 217 -8.09 -19.03 22.81
C LYS A 217 -8.60 -17.90 23.71
N LYS A 218 -9.37 -16.95 23.17
CA LYS A 218 -9.87 -15.78 23.91
C LYS A 218 -11.21 -16.00 24.63
N GLY A 219 -11.60 -17.26 24.84
CA GLY A 219 -12.87 -17.56 25.47
C GLY A 219 -14.07 -17.25 24.58
N GLY A 220 -13.86 -17.18 23.25
CA GLY A 220 -14.96 -17.21 22.30
C GLY A 220 -15.88 -18.37 22.68
N ARG A 221 -17.19 -18.10 22.81
CA ARG A 221 -18.16 -19.17 23.10
C ARG A 221 -17.90 -20.26 22.07
N LYS A 222 -17.73 -21.51 22.53
CA LYS A 222 -17.74 -22.66 21.62
C LYS A 222 -18.93 -22.43 20.72
N PRO A 223 -18.76 -22.34 19.39
CA PRO A 223 -19.91 -22.20 18.51
C PRO A 223 -20.88 -23.29 18.91
N SER A 224 -22.16 -22.95 19.06
CA SER A 224 -23.15 -23.98 19.39
C SER A 224 -22.98 -25.09 18.36
N ILE A 225 -23.15 -26.34 18.79
CA ILE A 225 -23.04 -27.49 17.89
C ILE A 225 -23.87 -27.25 16.61
N GLY A 226 -25.01 -26.55 16.73
CA GLY A 226 -25.80 -26.05 15.61
C GLY A 226 -25.03 -25.16 14.63
N VAL A 227 -24.43 -24.04 15.08
CA VAL A 227 -23.70 -23.12 14.19
C VAL A 227 -22.49 -23.81 13.55
N PHE A 228 -21.75 -24.61 14.33
CA PHE A 228 -20.61 -25.36 13.78
C PHE A 228 -21.06 -26.38 12.74
N LYS A 229 -22.16 -27.11 13.01
CA LYS A 229 -22.77 -28.04 12.07
C LYS A 229 -23.24 -27.32 10.81
N THR A 230 -23.90 -26.16 10.91
CA THR A 230 -24.30 -25.36 9.74
C THR A 230 -23.10 -24.90 8.90
N ILE A 231 -22.00 -24.47 9.53
CA ILE A 231 -20.77 -24.08 8.81
C ILE A 231 -20.15 -25.31 8.13
N MET A 232 -20.08 -26.45 8.83
CA MET A 232 -19.56 -27.69 8.27
C MET A 232 -20.44 -28.20 7.12
N ASP A 233 -21.76 -28.16 7.26
CA ASP A 233 -22.72 -28.54 6.22
C ASP A 233 -22.60 -27.62 5.00
N ALA A 234 -22.41 -26.31 5.21
CA ALA A 234 -22.17 -25.36 4.12
C ALA A 234 -20.83 -25.61 3.41
N LEU A 235 -19.77 -25.92 4.17
CA LEU A 235 -18.47 -26.31 3.62
C LEU A 235 -18.55 -27.64 2.87
N GLN A 236 -19.30 -28.60 3.39
CA GLN A 236 -19.54 -29.91 2.78
C GLN A 236 -20.36 -29.77 1.50
N GLY A 237 -21.38 -28.91 1.49
CA GLY A 237 -22.13 -28.54 0.29
C GLY A 237 -21.22 -27.92 -0.78
N CYS A 238 -20.38 -26.94 -0.40
CA CYS A 238 -19.37 -26.37 -1.29
C CYS A 238 -18.38 -27.42 -1.80
N LEU A 239 -17.87 -28.31 -0.94
CA LEU A 239 -16.97 -29.40 -1.33
C LEU A 239 -17.65 -30.38 -2.29
N THR A 240 -18.94 -30.66 -2.10
CA THR A 240 -19.72 -31.54 -2.97
C THR A 240 -19.92 -30.93 -4.35
N ILE A 241 -20.25 -29.63 -4.42
CA ILE A 241 -20.33 -28.87 -5.67
C ILE A 241 -18.97 -28.83 -6.37
N ILE A 242 -17.89 -28.58 -5.64
CA ILE A 242 -16.52 -28.60 -6.18
C ILE A 242 -16.15 -29.99 -6.71
N ARG A 243 -16.52 -31.07 -6.00
CA ARG A 243 -16.25 -32.45 -6.39
C ARG A 243 -17.01 -32.82 -7.66
N GLN A 244 -18.28 -32.43 -7.77
CA GLN A 244 -19.08 -32.58 -8.99
C GLN A 244 -18.46 -31.81 -10.17
N TYR A 245 -18.01 -30.58 -9.92
CA TYR A 245 -17.35 -29.76 -10.95
C TYR A 245 -16.01 -30.35 -11.43
N ILE A 246 -15.23 -30.94 -10.53
CA ILE A 246 -13.97 -31.63 -10.87
C ILE A 246 -14.24 -32.91 -11.65
N GLN A 247 -15.25 -33.70 -11.25
CA GLN A 247 -15.63 -34.94 -11.95
C GLN A 247 -16.20 -34.67 -13.36
N SER A 248 -16.76 -33.49 -13.60
CA SER A 248 -17.31 -33.10 -14.91
C SER A 248 -16.28 -32.63 -15.94
N ARG A 249 -14.99 -32.50 -15.60
CA ARG A 249 -13.94 -32.16 -16.57
C ARG A 249 -13.43 -33.44 -17.26
N PRO A 250 -13.59 -33.60 -18.58
CA PRO A 250 -12.95 -34.70 -19.30
C PRO A 250 -11.43 -34.56 -19.19
N VAL A 251 -10.77 -35.64 -18.78
CA VAL A 251 -9.31 -35.75 -18.83
C VAL A 251 -8.92 -35.72 -20.30
N PRO A 252 -8.10 -34.77 -20.79
CA PRO A 252 -7.62 -34.82 -22.15
C PRO A 252 -6.73 -36.07 -22.28
N LEU A 253 -7.21 -37.05 -23.05
CA LEU A 253 -6.41 -38.18 -23.50
C LEU A 253 -5.19 -37.61 -24.23
N LYS A 254 -3.98 -37.96 -23.76
CA LYS A 254 -2.76 -37.72 -24.52
C LYS A 254 -2.90 -38.46 -25.86
N ALA A 255 -2.81 -37.72 -26.95
CA ALA A 255 -2.70 -38.31 -28.28
C ALA A 255 -1.40 -39.15 -28.36
N PRO A 256 -1.43 -40.28 -29.09
CA PRO A 256 -0.31 -41.22 -29.19
C PRO A 256 0.95 -40.60 -29.81
#